data_AF-A0A7Z0TKZ0-F1
#
_entry.id   AF-A0A7Z0TKZ0-F1
#
_cell.length_a   1.000
_cell.length_b   1.000
_cell.length_c   1.000
_cell.angle_alpha   90.00
_cell.angle_beta   90.00
_cell.angle_gamma   90.00
#
_symmetry.space_group_name_H-M   'P 1'
#
loop_
_entity.id
_entity.type
_entity.pdbx_description
1 polymer ?
#
loop_
_entity_poly.entity_id
_entity_poly.type
_entity_poly.pdbx_seq_one_letter_code
_entity_poly.pdbx_strand_id
1 'polypeptide(L)'
;MSTFAKRERLLLADLLETAGPEAATLCGEWTARDLAAHVVVRERRADAAGGILIKALAERLERVRAEFAAKPYEELIQLIRTGPPRMSPFSLKQVDEASNTVEFYVHTEDVRRAAPDWTPRELDPVFQDALWSRLERMARLLGRRSPAGLVLRRPDGRTAV
;
A
#
# COMPACT_ATOMS: atom_id res chain seq x y z
N MET A 1 1.31 8.66 20.18
CA MET A 1 0.27 8.80 19.13
C MET A 1 0.46 7.69 18.10
N SER A 2 -0.59 6.95 17.77
CA SER A 2 -0.54 5.98 16.67
C SER A 2 -0.49 6.75 15.35
N THR A 3 0.47 6.45 14.49
CA THR A 3 0.57 7.06 13.16
C THR A 3 -0.53 6.52 12.25
N PHE A 4 -0.92 7.29 11.21
CA PHE A 4 -1.90 6.81 10.22
C PHE A 4 -1.46 5.50 9.57
N ALA A 5 -0.17 5.37 9.24
CA ALA A 5 0.40 4.13 8.73
C ALA A 5 0.20 2.93 9.68
N LYS A 6 0.37 3.12 11.00
CA LYS A 6 0.16 2.03 11.97
C LYS A 6 -1.30 1.61 12.02
N ARG A 7 -2.23 2.56 11.97
CA ARG A 7 -3.67 2.27 11.95
C ARG A 7 -4.05 1.48 10.69
N GLU A 8 -3.68 1.98 9.51
CA GLU A 8 -4.03 1.33 8.24
C GLU A 8 -3.35 -0.02 8.07
N ARG A 9 -2.12 -0.20 8.59
CA ARG A 9 -1.45 -1.52 8.62
C ARG A 9 -2.28 -2.57 9.36
N LEU A 10 -2.76 -2.23 10.57
CA LEU A 10 -3.53 -3.17 11.38
C LEU A 10 -4.87 -3.48 10.71
N LEU A 11 -5.52 -2.46 10.16
CA LEU A 11 -6.77 -2.62 9.41
C LEU A 11 -6.58 -3.53 8.18
N LEU A 12 -5.51 -3.34 7.41
CA LEU A 12 -5.17 -4.21 6.29
C LEU A 12 -4.96 -5.65 6.75
N ALA A 13 -4.22 -5.86 7.84
CA ALA A 13 -3.97 -7.20 8.37
C ALA A 13 -5.28 -7.90 8.79
N ASP A 14 -6.18 -7.20 9.48
CA ASP A 14 -7.48 -7.73 9.89
C ASP A 14 -8.39 -8.06 8.68
N LEU A 15 -8.36 -7.22 7.64
CA LEU A 15 -9.14 -7.45 6.41
C LEU A 15 -8.61 -8.63 5.60
N LEU A 16 -7.30 -8.75 5.46
CA LEU A 16 -6.66 -9.90 4.81
C LEU A 16 -7.01 -11.20 5.54
N GLU A 17 -6.89 -11.20 6.87
CA GLU A 17 -7.28 -12.34 7.71
C GLU A 17 -8.75 -12.74 7.52
N THR A 18 -9.65 -11.76 7.41
CA THR A 18 -11.09 -12.01 7.22
C THR A 18 -11.43 -12.47 5.80
N ALA A 19 -10.76 -11.92 4.77
CA ALA A 19 -11.04 -12.22 3.37
C ALA A 19 -10.53 -13.61 2.95
N GLY A 20 -9.39 -14.05 3.51
CA GLY A 20 -8.74 -15.29 3.15
C GLY A 20 -7.84 -15.18 1.91
N PRO A 21 -6.94 -16.15 1.70
CA PRO A 21 -5.82 -16.03 0.75
C PRO A 21 -6.24 -15.91 -0.72
N GLU A 22 -7.35 -16.54 -1.10
CA GLU A 22 -7.83 -16.61 -2.49
C GLU A 22 -8.81 -15.47 -2.85
N ALA A 23 -9.08 -14.55 -1.91
CA ALA A 23 -10.00 -13.45 -2.16
C ALA A 23 -9.48 -12.53 -3.27
N ALA A 24 -10.39 -12.08 -4.13
CA ALA A 24 -10.08 -11.10 -5.17
C ALA A 24 -9.71 -9.74 -4.56
N THR A 25 -8.90 -8.98 -5.28
CA THR A 25 -8.54 -7.60 -4.92
C THR A 25 -8.80 -6.68 -6.12
N LEU A 26 -8.75 -5.36 -5.90
CA LEU A 26 -8.76 -4.40 -7.01
C LEU A 26 -7.39 -4.24 -7.69
N CYS A 27 -6.40 -5.07 -7.34
CA CYS A 27 -5.07 -5.06 -7.95
C CYS A 27 -4.97 -5.96 -9.21
N GLY A 28 -6.07 -6.11 -9.94
CA GLY A 28 -6.14 -6.95 -11.14
C GLY A 28 -6.25 -8.43 -10.80
N GLU A 29 -5.33 -9.24 -11.31
CA GLU A 29 -5.33 -10.70 -11.11
C GLU A 29 -4.79 -11.14 -9.74
N TRP A 30 -4.37 -10.19 -8.90
CA TRP A 30 -3.80 -10.49 -7.59
C TRP A 30 -4.88 -10.96 -6.60
N THR A 31 -4.59 -12.09 -5.98
CA THR A 31 -5.31 -12.56 -4.78
C THR A 31 -4.87 -11.76 -3.54
N ALA A 32 -5.60 -11.92 -2.44
CA ALA A 32 -5.22 -11.35 -1.15
C ALA A 32 -3.85 -11.87 -0.67
N ARG A 33 -3.48 -13.12 -1.03
CA ARG A 33 -2.13 -13.66 -0.79
C ARG A 33 -1.06 -12.91 -1.57
N ASP A 34 -1.28 -12.66 -2.86
CA ASP A 34 -0.33 -11.91 -3.70
C ASP A 34 -0.13 -10.48 -3.19
N LEU A 35 -1.23 -9.83 -2.80
CA LEU A 35 -1.22 -8.50 -2.21
C LEU A 35 -0.46 -8.50 -0.87
N ALA A 36 -0.71 -9.48 0.00
CA ALA A 36 0.01 -9.61 1.27
C ALA A 36 1.51 -9.80 1.05
N ALA A 37 1.90 -10.68 0.11
CA ALA A 37 3.29 -10.88 -0.26
C ALA A 37 3.95 -9.61 -0.80
N HIS A 38 3.26 -8.86 -1.68
CA HIS A 38 3.73 -7.56 -2.18
C HIS A 38 4.04 -6.58 -1.05
N VAL A 39 3.10 -6.41 -0.11
CA VAL A 39 3.26 -5.49 1.02
C VAL A 39 4.47 -5.87 1.89
N VAL A 40 4.63 -7.16 2.19
CA VAL A 40 5.76 -7.67 2.99
C VAL A 40 7.09 -7.45 2.28
N VAL A 41 7.17 -7.76 0.98
CA VAL A 41 8.39 -7.59 0.17
C VAL A 41 8.77 -6.11 0.08
N ARG A 42 7.80 -5.23 -0.21
CA ARG A 42 8.03 -3.80 -0.31
C ARG A 42 8.66 -3.21 0.96
N GLU A 43 8.21 -3.66 2.12
CA GLU A 43 8.68 -3.16 3.40
C GLU A 43 10.02 -3.77 3.85
N ARG A 44 10.26 -5.05 3.55
CA ARG A 44 11.42 -5.79 4.09
C ARG A 44 12.57 -5.97 3.11
N ARG A 45 12.32 -5.81 1.81
CA ARG A 45 13.27 -6.07 0.73
C ARG A 45 13.40 -4.84 -0.15
N ALA A 46 13.93 -3.75 0.40
CA ALA A 46 14.21 -2.53 -0.38
C ALA A 46 15.11 -2.80 -1.60
N ASP A 47 16.00 -3.81 -1.51
CA ASP A 47 16.82 -4.31 -2.60
C ASP A 47 15.99 -4.89 -3.76
N ALA A 48 14.88 -5.57 -3.44
CA ALA A 48 13.93 -6.10 -4.42
C ALA A 48 12.91 -5.04 -4.86
N ALA A 49 12.45 -4.19 -3.94
CA ALA A 49 11.51 -3.10 -4.20
C ALA A 49 12.07 -2.07 -5.20
N GLY A 50 13.40 -1.99 -5.35
CA GLY A 50 14.05 -1.28 -6.45
C GLY A 50 13.53 -1.67 -7.84
N GLY A 51 13.01 -2.91 -8.01
CA GLY A 51 12.33 -3.39 -9.22
C GLY A 51 11.05 -2.63 -9.59
N ILE A 52 10.42 -1.94 -8.63
CA ILE A 52 9.27 -1.06 -8.88
C ILE A 52 9.69 0.15 -9.75
N LEU A 53 10.92 0.63 -9.54
CA LEU A 53 11.45 1.82 -10.22
C LEU A 53 12.41 1.48 -11.37
N ILE A 54 13.16 0.38 -11.23
CA ILE A 54 14.22 -0.03 -12.14
C ILE A 54 13.80 -1.31 -12.85
N LYS A 55 13.43 -1.21 -14.13
CA LYS A 55 12.94 -2.34 -14.93
C LYS A 55 13.88 -3.56 -14.93
N ALA A 56 15.20 -3.35 -14.89
CA ALA A 56 16.19 -4.43 -14.85
C ALA A 56 16.12 -5.29 -13.57
N LEU A 57 15.49 -4.78 -12.51
CA LEU A 57 15.29 -5.50 -11.25
C LEU A 57 13.87 -6.11 -11.13
N ALA A 58 13.01 -5.97 -12.16
CA ALA A 58 11.64 -6.48 -12.12
C ALA A 58 11.60 -8.00 -11.91
N GLU A 59 12.41 -8.77 -12.64
CA GLU A 59 12.47 -10.24 -12.46
C GLU A 59 12.91 -10.66 -11.05
N ARG A 60 13.75 -9.86 -10.39
CA ARG A 60 14.14 -10.11 -9.00
C ARG A 60 12.97 -9.83 -8.06
N LEU A 61 12.25 -8.73 -8.28
CA LEU A 61 11.05 -8.39 -7.51
C LEU A 61 10.00 -9.49 -7.63
N GLU A 62 9.74 -9.96 -8.85
CA GLU A 62 8.78 -11.05 -9.11
C GLU A 62 9.17 -12.34 -8.40
N ARG A 63 10.44 -12.75 -8.49
CA ARG A 63 10.94 -13.94 -7.77
C ARG A 63 10.78 -13.83 -6.26
N VAL A 64 11.18 -12.70 -5.68
CA VAL A 64 11.05 -12.49 -4.23
C VAL A 64 9.58 -12.44 -3.81
N ARG A 65 8.69 -11.83 -4.61
CA ARG A 65 7.25 -11.86 -4.33
C ARG A 65 6.69 -13.28 -4.37
N ALA A 66 7.08 -14.09 -5.35
CA ALA A 66 6.67 -15.50 -5.45
C ALA A 66 7.17 -16.32 -4.24
N GLU A 67 8.41 -16.12 -3.79
CA GLU A 67 8.95 -16.77 -2.59
C GLU A 67 8.13 -16.42 -1.34
N PHE A 68 7.70 -15.16 -1.20
CA PHE A 68 6.84 -14.76 -0.09
C PHE A 68 5.41 -15.29 -0.25
N ALA A 69 4.84 -15.28 -1.45
CA ALA A 69 3.51 -15.83 -1.70
C ALA A 69 3.41 -17.33 -1.38
N ALA A 70 4.52 -18.08 -1.51
CA ALA A 70 4.62 -19.48 -1.13
C ALA A 70 4.62 -19.75 0.39
N LYS A 71 4.78 -18.72 1.24
CA LYS A 71 4.71 -18.86 2.70
C LYS A 71 3.29 -19.14 3.18
N PRO A 72 3.12 -19.69 4.39
CA PRO A 72 1.81 -19.72 5.05
C PRO A 72 1.18 -18.33 5.07
N TYR A 73 -0.11 -18.23 4.76
CA TYR A 73 -0.79 -16.94 4.61
C TYR A 73 -0.83 -16.17 5.94
N GLU A 74 -1.01 -16.90 7.02
CA GLU A 74 -0.99 -16.42 8.40
C GLU A 74 0.37 -15.82 8.75
N GLU A 75 1.47 -16.40 8.23
CA GLU A 75 2.81 -15.83 8.40
C GLU A 75 2.90 -14.46 7.73
N LEU A 76 2.38 -14.32 6.50
CA LEU A 76 2.35 -13.02 5.80
C LEU A 76 1.57 -11.97 6.58
N ILE A 77 0.38 -12.32 7.10
CA ILE A 77 -0.43 -11.43 7.94
C ILE A 77 0.35 -10.99 9.18
N GLN A 78 1.01 -11.92 9.89
CA GLN A 78 1.81 -11.59 11.07
C GLN A 78 3.00 -10.69 10.73
N LEU A 79 3.66 -10.92 9.58
CA LEU A 79 4.75 -10.07 9.10
C LEU A 79 4.27 -8.65 8.80
N ILE A 80 3.06 -8.48 8.25
CA ILE A 80 2.41 -7.17 8.04
C ILE A 80 2.10 -6.53 9.39
N ARG A 81 1.41 -7.25 10.29
CA ARG A 81 0.94 -6.76 11.59
C ARG A 81 2.08 -6.23 12.46
N THR A 82 3.22 -6.93 12.45
CA THR A 82 4.39 -6.60 13.29
C THR A 82 5.35 -5.60 12.64
N GLY A 83 5.36 -5.50 11.31
CA GLY A 83 6.29 -4.64 10.57
C GLY A 83 7.75 -5.10 10.64
N PRO A 84 8.68 -4.32 10.08
CA PRO A 84 10.06 -4.74 9.93
C PRO A 84 10.77 -4.76 11.29
N PRO A 85 11.83 -5.59 11.47
CA PRO A 85 12.58 -5.65 12.72
C PRO A 85 13.14 -4.27 13.10
N ARG A 86 13.12 -3.93 14.39
CA ARG A 86 13.56 -2.61 14.93
C ARG A 86 15.01 -2.24 14.59
N MET A 87 15.87 -3.23 14.29
CA MET A 87 17.29 -3.07 13.96
C MET A 87 17.57 -3.11 12.45
N SER A 88 16.53 -3.06 11.62
CA SER A 88 16.69 -3.03 10.17
C SER A 88 17.27 -1.68 9.72
N PRO A 89 18.34 -1.63 8.91
CA PRO A 89 18.83 -0.39 8.29
C PRO A 89 17.78 0.29 7.37
N PHE A 90 16.65 -0.38 7.12
CA PHE A 90 15.50 0.15 6.37
C PHE A 90 14.49 0.94 7.23
N SER A 91 14.76 1.15 8.53
CA SER A 91 13.90 1.92 9.44
C SER A 91 14.08 3.45 9.34
N LEU A 92 14.25 4.01 8.14
CA LEU A 92 14.34 5.47 7.91
C LEU A 92 12.97 6.12 8.15
N LYS A 93 12.64 6.29 9.44
CA LYS A 93 11.31 6.55 10.02
C LYS A 93 10.43 7.57 9.30
N GLN A 94 10.98 8.62 8.70
CA GLN A 94 10.17 9.74 8.17
C GLN A 94 9.75 9.57 6.71
N VAL A 95 10.61 9.02 5.85
CA VAL A 95 10.24 8.68 4.46
C VAL A 95 9.35 7.43 4.45
N ASP A 96 9.66 6.51 5.36
CA ASP A 96 8.93 5.26 5.58
C ASP A 96 7.47 5.50 5.99
N GLU A 97 7.21 6.36 6.99
CA GLU A 97 5.85 6.57 7.48
C GLU A 97 4.90 7.20 6.45
N ALA A 98 5.39 8.17 5.67
CA ALA A 98 4.56 8.87 4.70
C ALA A 98 4.17 7.97 3.51
N SER A 99 5.13 7.21 3.00
CA SER A 99 4.92 6.25 1.92
C SER A 99 4.03 5.09 2.37
N ASN A 100 4.27 4.56 3.57
CA ASN A 100 3.49 3.47 4.14
C ASN A 100 2.05 3.88 4.44
N THR A 101 1.80 5.14 4.80
CA THR A 101 0.43 5.64 5.00
C THR A 101 -0.40 5.48 3.72
N VAL A 102 0.13 5.87 2.56
CA VAL A 102 -0.59 5.75 1.28
C VAL A 102 -0.72 4.29 0.88
N GLU A 103 0.37 3.52 0.99
CA GLU A 103 0.38 2.11 0.61
C GLU A 103 -0.67 1.31 1.37
N PHE A 104 -0.65 1.39 2.71
CA PHE A 104 -1.60 0.65 3.53
C PHE A 104 -3.03 1.14 3.34
N TYR A 105 -3.24 2.45 3.12
CA TYR A 105 -4.56 2.97 2.82
C TYR A 105 -5.10 2.42 1.49
N VAL A 106 -4.31 2.49 0.41
CA VAL A 106 -4.73 2.04 -0.92
C VAL A 106 -5.02 0.54 -0.89
N HIS A 107 -4.12 -0.27 -0.37
CA HIS A 107 -4.31 -1.73 -0.34
C HIS A 107 -5.38 -2.19 0.64
N THR A 108 -5.65 -1.41 1.70
CA THR A 108 -6.86 -1.60 2.51
C THR A 108 -8.10 -1.42 1.67
N GLU A 109 -8.18 -0.33 0.90
CA GLU A 109 -9.32 -0.08 0.02
C GLU A 109 -9.39 -1.09 -1.14
N ASP A 110 -8.27 -1.62 -1.64
CA ASP A 110 -8.25 -2.63 -2.69
C ASP A 110 -8.88 -3.95 -2.24
N VAL A 111 -8.63 -4.39 -1.01
CA VAL A 111 -9.29 -5.56 -0.42
C VAL A 111 -10.74 -5.26 -0.10
N ARG A 112 -10.99 -4.12 0.57
CA ARG A 112 -12.33 -3.77 1.07
C ARG A 112 -13.33 -3.55 -0.06
N ARG A 113 -12.92 -2.90 -1.15
CA ARG A 113 -13.80 -2.56 -2.29
C ARG A 113 -13.95 -3.70 -3.29
N ALA A 114 -13.14 -4.76 -3.18
CA ALA A 114 -13.34 -5.97 -3.96
C ALA A 114 -14.49 -6.83 -3.41
N ALA A 115 -14.89 -6.63 -2.16
CA ALA A 115 -16.07 -7.28 -1.59
C ALA A 115 -17.36 -6.76 -2.24
N PRO A 116 -18.37 -7.63 -2.48
CA PRO A 116 -19.59 -7.25 -3.19
C PRO A 116 -20.42 -6.18 -2.48
N ASP A 117 -20.48 -6.20 -1.15
CA ASP A 117 -21.31 -5.30 -0.33
C ASP A 117 -20.52 -4.12 0.27
N TRP A 118 -19.46 -3.69 -0.40
CA TRP A 118 -18.62 -2.61 0.11
C TRP A 118 -19.38 -1.27 0.10
N THR A 119 -19.20 -0.47 1.17
CA THR A 119 -19.75 0.89 1.27
C THR A 119 -18.64 1.92 1.45
N PRO A 120 -18.74 3.16 0.96
CA PRO A 120 -17.71 4.18 1.18
C PRO A 120 -17.34 4.34 2.66
N ARG A 121 -16.04 4.28 2.97
CA ARG A 121 -15.53 4.52 4.32
C ARG A 121 -15.42 6.02 4.57
N GLU A 122 -16.03 6.51 5.64
CA GLU A 122 -15.79 7.87 6.11
C GLU A 122 -14.41 7.97 6.75
N LEU A 123 -13.61 8.90 6.26
CA LEU A 123 -12.27 9.18 6.78
C LEU A 123 -12.30 10.44 7.63
N ASP A 124 -11.57 10.42 8.74
CA ASP A 124 -11.33 11.61 9.56
C ASP A 124 -10.72 12.74 8.68
N PRO A 125 -11.17 14.00 8.82
CA PRO A 125 -10.68 15.12 8.02
C PRO A 125 -9.16 15.32 8.06
N VAL A 126 -8.52 15.10 9.21
CA VAL A 126 -7.06 15.18 9.38
C VAL A 126 -6.37 14.09 8.56
N PHE A 127 -6.97 12.90 8.50
CA PHE A 127 -6.44 11.82 7.67
C PHE A 127 -6.62 12.13 6.17
N GLN A 128 -7.78 12.66 5.78
CA GLN A 128 -8.01 13.10 4.40
C GLN A 128 -7.00 14.17 3.97
N ASP A 129 -6.74 15.18 4.80
CA ASP A 129 -5.75 16.23 4.52
C ASP A 129 -4.33 15.64 4.43
N ALA A 130 -4.01 14.66 5.26
CA ALA A 130 -2.74 13.94 5.20
C ALA A 130 -2.56 13.17 3.88
N LEU A 131 -3.61 12.50 3.39
CA LEU A 131 -3.60 11.82 2.09
C LEU A 131 -3.52 12.82 0.94
N TRP A 132 -4.30 13.90 1.00
CA TRP A 132 -4.31 14.97 0.00
C TRP A 132 -2.92 15.60 -0.19
N SER A 133 -2.27 16.02 0.91
CA SER A 133 -0.92 16.60 0.86
C SER A 133 0.12 15.64 0.26
N ARG A 134 -0.03 14.32 0.48
CA ARG A 134 0.85 13.30 -0.12
C ARG A 134 0.57 13.14 -1.61
N LEU A 135 -0.70 13.10 -1.99
CA LEU A 135 -1.11 13.02 -3.39
C LEU A 135 -0.59 14.21 -4.18
N GLU A 136 -0.74 15.46 -3.69
CA GLU A 136 -0.20 16.66 -4.33
C GLU A 136 1.31 16.56 -4.60
N ARG A 137 2.09 16.12 -3.61
CA ARG A 137 3.55 15.94 -3.76
C ARG A 137 3.92 14.91 -4.81
N MET A 138 3.12 13.85 -4.95
CA MET A 138 3.37 12.77 -5.90
C MET A 138 2.73 13.02 -7.28
N ALA A 139 1.77 13.95 -7.37
CA ALA A 139 0.94 14.19 -8.55
C ALA A 139 1.77 14.46 -9.80
N ARG A 140 2.80 15.30 -9.69
CA ARG A 140 3.71 15.61 -10.81
C ARG A 140 4.44 14.39 -11.33
N LEU A 141 4.88 13.51 -10.44
CA LEU A 141 5.59 12.29 -10.81
C LEU A 141 4.65 11.27 -11.47
N LEU A 142 3.46 11.07 -10.89
CA LEU A 142 2.44 10.15 -11.39
C LEU A 142 1.88 10.62 -12.74
N GLY A 143 1.66 11.93 -12.87
CA GLY A 143 1.14 12.60 -14.04
C GLY A 143 2.16 12.91 -15.13
N ARG A 144 3.47 12.67 -14.92
CA ARG A 144 4.54 13.11 -15.84
C ARG A 144 4.43 12.57 -17.27
N ARG A 145 3.67 11.49 -17.47
CA ARG A 145 3.41 10.87 -18.79
C ARG A 145 2.00 11.15 -19.31
N SER A 146 1.22 11.96 -18.59
CA SER A 146 -0.10 12.36 -19.04
C SER A 146 0.03 13.22 -20.30
N PRO A 147 -0.74 12.93 -21.37
CA PRO A 147 -0.77 13.76 -22.56
C PRO A 147 -1.52 15.10 -22.35
N ALA A 148 -2.13 15.31 -21.17
CA ALA A 148 -2.91 16.49 -20.81
C ALA A 148 -2.57 16.99 -19.39
N GLY A 149 -2.91 18.26 -19.11
CA GLY A 149 -2.85 18.81 -17.77
C GLY A 149 -3.81 18.10 -16.82
N LEU A 150 -3.33 17.78 -15.61
CA LEU A 150 -4.13 17.12 -14.57
C LEU A 150 -4.46 18.15 -13.49
N VAL A 151 -5.71 18.16 -13.04
CA VAL A 151 -6.14 18.96 -11.88
C VAL A 151 -6.73 18.00 -10.87
N LEU A 152 -6.13 17.97 -9.67
CA LEU A 152 -6.70 17.27 -8.53
C LEU A 152 -7.80 18.13 -7.92
N ARG A 153 -8.93 17.52 -7.55
CA ARG A 153 -10.05 18.23 -6.95
C ARG A 153 -10.66 17.45 -5.79
N ARG A 154 -10.97 18.14 -4.69
CA ARG A 154 -11.79 17.61 -3.58
C ARG A 154 -13.25 18.05 -3.70
N PRO A 155 -14.20 17.32 -3.07
CA PRO A 155 -15.61 17.70 -3.05
C PRO A 155 -15.88 19.09 -2.43
N ASP A 156 -15.01 19.56 -1.54
CA ASP A 156 -15.07 20.88 -0.91
C ASP A 156 -14.64 22.04 -1.85
N GLY A 157 -14.24 21.73 -3.08
CA GLY A 157 -13.81 22.70 -4.08
C GLY A 157 -12.31 22.99 -4.08
N ARG A 158 -11.51 22.43 -3.17
CA ARG A 158 -10.05 22.58 -3.17
C ARG A 158 -9.44 21.93 -4.41
N THR A 159 -8.48 22.61 -5.04
CA THR A 159 -7.79 22.13 -6.26
C THR A 159 -6.28 22.22 -6.17
N ALA A 160 -5.58 21.32 -6.85
CA ALA A 160 -4.12 21.39 -7.08
C ALA A 160 -3.78 21.07 -8.55
N VAL A 161 -2.75 21.72 -9.09
CA VAL A 161 -2.29 21.61 -10.50
C VAL A 161 -0.84 21.13 -10.53
#